data_AF-A0A0K8SK39-F1
#
_entry.id   AF-A0A0K8SK39-F1
#
_cell.length_a   1.000
_cell.length_b   1.000
_cell.length_c   1.000
_cell.angle_alpha   90.00
_cell.angle_beta   90.00
_cell.angle_gamma   90.00
#
_symmetry.space_group_name_H-M   'P 1'
#
loop_
_entity.id
_entity.type
_entity.pdbx_description
1 polymer ?
#
loop_
_entity_poly.entity_id
_entity_poly.type
_entity_poly.pdbx_seq_one_letter_code
_entity_poly.pdbx_strand_id
1 'polypeptide(L)'
;MPSSFIVDKMQESTASYKPPTPLHVLEFSDQIICLEFSPFLWSHDLICIGFSSKLIVGSIRYQEEHENQTQEVEFEKIQVFPCSSRVHSISWSPESNLRTAPKKILFAYSTADFLINVYSSNVSDAYTSKVLRGHSNYVNDISFNPKGNFLASGSDDLTCRIWLTEKNYEVLCKFYLRSPVVAVKWHHEDPGKVLVGEKNGVITFFNVTTETAIMSLRAATNPLMTVDWAPSNSQYVAAMSGNQLVVWDVTNPSNASIEKVGHADGGLQVKFFPMNEQKLVSLGARENCIKVSYLHKPNNPYTVATLKLATGLTFHQHLPYICTGVDTKIYMFRLTV
;
A
#
# COMPACT_ATOMS: atom_id res chain seq x y z
N MET A 1 -59.85 5.63 26.16
CA MET A 1 -58.86 6.71 26.33
C MET A 1 -57.80 6.25 27.32
N PRO A 2 -56.58 6.03 26.82
CA PRO A 2 -55.36 6.57 27.44
C PRO A 2 -54.53 7.30 26.35
N SER A 3 -54.30 8.61 26.49
CA SER A 3 -53.06 9.23 26.98
C SER A 3 -51.80 8.86 26.17
N SER A 4 -51.60 9.67 25.12
CA SER A 4 -50.36 9.98 24.44
C SER A 4 -49.19 10.21 25.39
N PHE A 5 -48.03 9.61 25.14
CA PHE A 5 -46.71 10.25 25.21
C PHE A 5 -45.66 9.32 24.60
N ILE A 6 -44.75 9.90 23.81
CA ILE A 6 -43.55 9.32 23.17
C ILE A 6 -43.79 8.63 21.82
N VAL A 7 -44.04 9.45 20.80
CA VAL A 7 -43.53 9.21 19.43
C VAL A 7 -42.96 10.55 18.96
N ASP A 8 -41.73 10.85 19.36
CA ASP A 8 -40.92 11.93 18.76
C ASP A 8 -39.46 11.72 19.14
N LYS A 9 -38.75 10.96 18.28
CA LYS A 9 -37.30 11.01 18.03
C LYS A 9 -36.89 9.95 17.00
N MET A 10 -37.39 10.09 15.77
CA MET A 10 -36.80 9.48 14.57
C MET A 10 -36.90 10.43 13.39
N GLN A 11 -36.39 11.65 13.58
CA GLN A 11 -36.05 12.56 12.48
C GLN A 11 -34.71 13.22 12.80
N GLU A 12 -33.63 12.45 12.66
CA GLU A 12 -32.30 13.02 12.43
C GLU A 12 -31.78 12.50 11.09
N SER A 13 -31.85 13.41 10.12
CA SER A 13 -30.98 13.56 8.94
C SER A 13 -30.59 12.30 8.16
N THR A 14 -31.50 11.84 7.29
CA THR A 14 -31.09 11.25 6.01
C THR A 14 -30.52 12.34 5.10
N ALA A 15 -29.35 12.88 5.47
CA ALA A 15 -28.48 13.50 4.49
C ALA A 15 -28.14 12.39 3.48
N SER A 16 -28.67 12.51 2.26
CA SER A 16 -28.33 11.60 1.17
C SER A 16 -26.83 11.70 0.92
N TYR A 17 -26.06 10.80 1.54
CA TYR A 17 -24.64 10.69 1.32
C TYR A 17 -24.44 10.28 -0.14
N LYS A 18 -24.21 11.25 -1.03
CA LYS A 18 -23.71 10.97 -2.37
C LYS A 18 -22.31 10.38 -2.20
N PRO A 19 -22.07 9.12 -2.63
CA PRO A 19 -20.72 8.60 -2.63
C PRO A 19 -19.85 9.54 -3.48
N PRO A 20 -18.64 9.92 -3.02
CA PRO A 20 -17.77 10.79 -3.80
C PRO A 20 -17.54 10.17 -5.18
N THR A 21 -17.97 10.89 -6.22
CA THR A 21 -17.68 10.53 -7.61
C THR A 21 -16.17 10.61 -7.82
N PRO A 22 -15.58 9.69 -8.62
CA PRO A 22 -14.17 9.80 -8.96
C PRO A 22 -13.91 11.16 -9.58
N LEU A 23 -12.88 11.85 -9.10
CA LEU A 23 -12.54 13.18 -9.62
C LEU A 23 -11.84 13.06 -10.96
N HIS A 24 -10.98 12.03 -11.11
CA HIS A 24 -10.27 11.74 -12.34
C HIS A 24 -10.32 10.25 -12.66
N VAL A 25 -10.35 9.95 -13.96
CA VAL A 25 -10.28 8.59 -14.48
C VAL A 25 -9.28 8.57 -15.63
N LEU A 26 -8.23 7.75 -15.50
CA LEU A 26 -7.29 7.48 -16.58
C LEU A 26 -7.62 6.14 -17.22
N GLU A 27 -7.63 6.06 -18.54
CA GLU A 27 -7.98 4.86 -19.28
C GLU A 27 -6.77 4.34 -20.08
N PHE A 28 -6.56 3.02 -20.03
CA PHE A 28 -5.46 2.32 -20.67
C PHE A 28 -5.99 1.23 -21.59
N SER A 29 -5.14 0.72 -22.49
CA SER A 29 -5.52 -0.35 -23.43
C SER A 29 -5.58 -1.73 -22.77
N ASP A 30 -4.75 -1.93 -21.75
CA ASP A 30 -4.48 -3.25 -21.18
C ASP A 30 -4.99 -3.29 -19.73
N GLN A 31 -5.31 -4.50 -19.27
CA GLN A 31 -5.76 -4.71 -17.89
C GLN A 31 -4.65 -4.40 -16.89
N ILE A 32 -4.97 -3.56 -15.91
CA ILE A 32 -4.11 -3.19 -14.80
C ILE A 32 -4.14 -4.33 -13.78
N ILE A 33 -2.96 -4.75 -13.33
CA ILE A 33 -2.79 -5.83 -12.36
C ILE A 33 -2.37 -5.28 -10.99
N CYS A 34 -1.51 -4.27 -11.01
CA CYS A 34 -1.05 -3.58 -9.81
C CYS A 34 -0.66 -2.13 -10.15
N LEU A 35 -0.63 -1.29 -9.12
CA LEU A 35 -0.22 0.10 -9.23
C LEU A 35 0.39 0.55 -7.91
N GLU A 36 1.44 1.36 -7.95
CA GLU A 36 2.04 1.95 -6.76
C GLU A 36 2.64 3.33 -7.11
N PHE A 37 2.19 4.35 -6.40
CA PHE A 37 2.84 5.67 -6.41
C PHE A 37 4.15 5.62 -5.66
N SER A 38 5.08 6.50 -6.03
CA SER A 38 6.28 6.67 -5.24
C SER A 38 5.93 7.31 -3.88
N PRO A 39 6.31 6.69 -2.76
CA PRO A 39 6.06 7.26 -1.43
C PRO A 39 7.10 8.33 -1.06
N PHE A 40 8.05 8.66 -1.93
CA PHE A 40 9.17 9.55 -1.61
C PHE A 40 8.98 10.97 -2.14
N LEU A 41 9.47 11.95 -1.39
CA LEU A 41 9.34 13.38 -1.66
C LEU A 41 9.87 13.79 -3.04
N TRP A 42 10.96 13.19 -3.52
CA TRP A 42 11.61 13.60 -4.77
C TRP A 42 11.06 12.92 -6.03
N SER A 43 10.10 12.00 -5.85
CA SER A 43 9.49 11.20 -6.92
C SER A 43 7.98 11.02 -6.76
N HIS A 44 7.33 11.81 -5.89
CA HIS A 44 5.91 11.64 -5.54
C HIS A 44 4.92 11.67 -6.71
N ASP A 45 5.27 12.36 -7.80
CA ASP A 45 4.44 12.42 -9.02
C ASP A 45 4.51 11.12 -9.85
N LEU A 46 5.46 10.24 -9.53
CA LEU A 46 5.67 9.00 -10.26
C LEU A 46 4.72 7.91 -9.80
N ILE A 47 4.14 7.24 -10.79
CA ILE A 47 3.37 6.03 -10.61
C ILE A 47 3.97 4.91 -11.46
N CYS A 48 4.04 3.71 -10.88
CA CYS A 48 4.35 2.49 -11.61
C CYS A 48 3.05 1.71 -11.77
N ILE A 49 2.72 1.35 -13.01
CA ILE A 49 1.51 0.63 -13.36
C ILE A 49 1.92 -0.70 -13.99
N GLY A 50 1.55 -1.81 -13.35
CA GLY A 50 1.81 -3.15 -13.83
C GLY A 50 0.65 -3.70 -14.64
N PHE A 51 0.97 -4.17 -15.85
CA PHE A 51 0.08 -4.89 -16.76
C PHE A 51 0.51 -6.36 -16.85
N SER A 52 -0.17 -7.15 -17.68
CA SER A 52 0.16 -8.56 -17.89
C SER A 52 1.54 -8.82 -18.51
N SER A 53 2.02 -7.91 -19.36
CA SER A 53 3.26 -8.10 -20.15
C SER A 53 4.27 -6.95 -20.03
N LYS A 54 3.94 -5.90 -19.27
CA LYS A 54 4.77 -4.69 -19.17
C LYS A 54 4.49 -3.93 -17.88
N LEU A 55 5.46 -3.13 -17.47
CA LEU A 55 5.33 -2.10 -16.44
C LEU A 55 5.50 -0.74 -17.12
N ILE A 56 4.63 0.21 -16.80
CA ILE A 56 4.76 1.59 -17.26
C ILE A 56 5.08 2.45 -16.05
N VAL A 57 6.16 3.22 -16.16
CA VAL A 57 6.41 4.34 -15.25
C VAL A 57 5.93 5.61 -15.93
N GLY A 58 5.04 6.33 -15.27
CA GLY A 58 4.52 7.61 -15.73
C GLY A 58 4.55 8.67 -14.64
N SER A 59 4.50 9.93 -15.05
CA SER A 59 4.28 11.06 -14.15
C SER A 59 2.83 11.47 -14.26
N ILE A 60 2.20 11.70 -13.11
CA ILE A 60 0.86 12.29 -13.04
C ILE A 60 1.03 13.73 -12.59
N ARG A 61 0.62 14.69 -13.42
CA ARG A 61 0.62 16.11 -13.09
C ARG A 61 -0.79 16.61 -12.90
N TYR A 62 -0.99 17.39 -11.86
CA TYR A 62 -2.24 18.05 -11.56
C TYR A 62 -2.09 19.52 -11.96
N GLN A 63 -2.92 20.02 -12.89
CA GLN A 63 -2.89 21.43 -13.25
C GLN A 63 -3.37 22.29 -12.07
N GLU A 64 -2.67 23.39 -11.77
CA GLU A 64 -3.05 24.35 -10.71
C GLU A 64 -4.26 25.20 -11.11
N GLU A 65 -5.01 25.66 -10.10
CA GLU A 65 -6.28 26.38 -10.25
C GLU A 65 -6.12 27.74 -10.95
N HIS A 66 -6.93 27.97 -12.00
CA HIS A 66 -7.65 29.24 -12.14
C HIS A 66 -9.13 28.95 -11.88
N GLU A 67 -9.74 29.78 -11.03
CA GLU A 67 -11.07 29.62 -10.45
C GLU A 67 -12.13 29.09 -11.46
N ASN A 68 -12.74 27.94 -11.12
CA ASN A 68 -13.89 27.30 -11.77
C ASN A 68 -13.67 26.30 -12.94
N GLN A 69 -12.51 25.67 -13.09
CA GLN A 69 -12.38 24.51 -14.00
C GLN A 69 -11.87 23.27 -13.26
N THR A 70 -12.49 22.12 -13.57
CA THR A 70 -12.07 20.81 -13.03
C THR A 70 -10.58 20.61 -13.28
N GLN A 71 -9.86 20.15 -12.26
CA GLN A 71 -8.46 19.75 -12.41
C GLN A 71 -8.37 18.73 -13.55
N GLU A 72 -7.76 19.08 -14.68
CA GLU A 72 -7.38 18.08 -15.65
C GLU A 72 -6.10 17.41 -15.16
N VAL A 73 -6.11 16.09 -15.13
CA VAL A 73 -4.95 15.28 -14.76
C VAL A 73 -4.26 14.85 -16.03
N GLU A 74 -3.00 15.25 -16.17
CA GLU A 74 -2.16 14.84 -17.30
C GLU A 74 -1.31 13.64 -16.88
N PHE A 75 -1.42 12.56 -17.64
CA PHE A 75 -0.55 11.39 -17.52
C PHE A 75 0.53 11.44 -18.60
N GLU A 76 1.77 11.61 -18.18
CA GLU A 76 2.94 11.57 -19.05
C GLU A 76 3.63 10.21 -18.91
N LYS A 77 3.69 9.45 -20.00
CA LYS A 77 4.41 8.17 -20.05
C LYS A 77 5.92 8.43 -20.14
N ILE A 78 6.67 8.07 -19.10
CA ILE A 78 8.13 8.26 -19.07
C ILE A 78 8.84 7.08 -19.71
N GLN A 79 8.58 5.86 -19.23
CA GLN A 79 9.29 4.66 -19.70
C GLN A 79 8.42 3.41 -19.60
N VAL A 80 8.65 2.46 -20.51
CA VAL A 80 7.99 1.15 -20.53
C VAL A 80 9.05 0.07 -20.31
N PHE A 81 8.78 -0.84 -19.37
CA PHE A 81 9.64 -1.97 -19.05
C PHE A 81 8.92 -3.26 -19.41
N PRO A 82 9.52 -4.12 -20.27
CA PRO A 82 8.92 -5.40 -20.60
C PRO A 82 8.93 -6.33 -19.38
N CYS A 83 7.83 -7.05 -19.15
CA CYS A 83 7.71 -8.02 -18.07
C CYS A 83 7.19 -9.35 -18.62
N SER A 84 7.87 -10.45 -18.34
CA SER A 84 7.50 -11.78 -18.86
C SER A 84 6.44 -12.50 -18.02
N SER A 85 6.11 -11.98 -16.83
CA SER A 85 5.29 -12.68 -15.85
C SER A 85 4.46 -11.69 -15.02
N ARG A 86 3.41 -12.18 -14.36
CA ARG A 86 2.49 -11.35 -13.58
C ARG A 86 3.22 -10.71 -12.39
N VAL A 87 3.04 -9.41 -12.21
CA VAL A 87 3.61 -8.66 -11.09
C VAL A 87 2.72 -8.76 -9.85
N HIS A 88 3.32 -8.98 -8.68
CA HIS A 88 2.60 -9.11 -7.40
C HIS A 88 2.75 -7.88 -6.50
N SER A 89 3.97 -7.42 -6.28
CA SER A 89 4.26 -6.23 -5.48
C SER A 89 5.30 -5.36 -6.20
N ILE A 90 5.21 -4.05 -6.02
CA ILE A 90 6.13 -3.04 -6.55
C ILE A 90 6.60 -2.20 -5.37
N SER A 91 7.91 -1.91 -5.31
CA SER A 91 8.48 -1.01 -4.32
C SER A 91 9.47 -0.05 -4.95
N TRP A 92 9.24 1.23 -4.74
CA TRP A 92 10.15 2.30 -5.13
C TRP A 92 11.36 2.37 -4.21
N SER A 93 12.52 2.74 -4.76
CA SER A 93 13.69 3.12 -3.96
C SER A 93 13.67 4.62 -3.67
N PRO A 94 14.12 5.06 -2.46
CA PRO A 94 14.27 6.48 -2.12
C PRO A 94 15.29 7.21 -3.00
N GLU A 95 16.16 6.49 -3.71
CA GLU A 95 17.10 7.08 -4.66
C GLU A 95 16.43 7.56 -5.95
N SER A 96 15.18 7.16 -6.19
CA SER A 96 14.42 7.59 -7.36
C SER A 96 14.17 9.09 -7.30
N ASN A 97 14.62 9.81 -8.31
CA ASN A 97 14.41 11.23 -8.44
C ASN A 97 14.42 11.63 -9.93
N LEU A 98 13.50 12.49 -10.33
CA LEU A 98 13.48 13.07 -11.69
C LEU A 98 13.65 14.60 -11.69
N ARG A 99 13.56 15.21 -10.51
CA ARG A 99 13.57 16.68 -10.35
C ARG A 99 14.98 17.25 -10.37
N THR A 100 15.95 16.53 -9.80
CA THR A 100 17.35 16.97 -9.70
C THR A 100 18.27 16.03 -10.48
N ALA A 101 19.43 16.52 -10.89
CA ALA A 101 20.45 15.65 -11.47
C ALA A 101 21.25 14.96 -10.34
N PRO A 102 21.60 13.66 -10.47
CA PRO A 102 21.31 12.77 -11.60
C PRO A 102 19.90 12.19 -11.55
N LYS A 103 19.16 12.29 -12.67
CA LYS A 103 17.83 11.68 -12.81
C LYS A 103 17.97 10.17 -12.79
N LYS A 104 17.31 9.52 -11.84
CA LYS A 104 17.36 8.08 -11.64
C LYS A 104 15.96 7.56 -11.33
N ILE A 105 15.55 6.50 -12.01
CA ILE A 105 14.35 5.71 -11.68
C ILE A 105 14.87 4.38 -11.16
N LEU A 106 14.59 4.09 -9.90
CA LEU A 106 14.99 2.84 -9.24
C LEU A 106 13.81 2.24 -8.48
N PHE A 107 13.37 1.06 -8.91
CA PHE A 107 12.33 0.32 -8.21
C PHE A 107 12.56 -1.17 -8.35
N ALA A 108 11.93 -1.93 -7.47
CA ALA A 108 11.90 -3.37 -7.48
C ALA A 108 10.47 -3.84 -7.65
N TYR A 109 10.28 -5.03 -8.19
CA TYR A 109 8.99 -5.68 -8.30
C TYR A 109 9.14 -7.20 -8.23
N SER A 110 8.14 -7.87 -7.67
CA SER A 110 8.08 -9.33 -7.62
C SER A 110 7.21 -9.88 -8.74
N THR A 111 7.56 -11.07 -9.21
CA THR A 111 6.87 -11.75 -10.31
C THR A 111 6.35 -13.12 -9.89
N ALA A 112 5.40 -13.67 -10.66
CA ALA A 112 4.85 -14.99 -10.41
C ALA A 112 5.89 -16.13 -10.54
N ASP A 113 7.06 -15.86 -11.12
CA ASP A 113 8.16 -16.82 -11.27
C ASP A 113 9.05 -16.91 -10.00
N PHE A 114 8.58 -16.37 -8.87
CA PHE A 114 9.30 -16.31 -7.58
C PHE A 114 10.54 -15.39 -7.59
N LEU A 115 10.70 -14.63 -8.65
CA LEU A 115 11.82 -13.71 -8.84
C LEU A 115 11.46 -12.30 -8.39
N ILE A 116 12.48 -11.61 -7.90
CA ILE A 116 12.43 -10.16 -7.67
C ILE A 116 13.32 -9.53 -8.73
N ASN A 117 12.80 -8.52 -9.41
CA ASN A 117 13.52 -7.79 -10.43
C ASN A 117 13.72 -6.36 -9.94
N VAL A 118 14.93 -5.85 -10.05
CA VAL A 118 15.29 -4.47 -9.73
C VAL A 118 15.63 -3.77 -11.04
N TYR A 119 14.95 -2.67 -11.33
CA TYR A 119 15.23 -1.82 -12.48
C TYR A 119 15.88 -0.52 -12.03
N SER A 120 16.95 -0.13 -12.72
CA SER A 120 17.57 1.18 -12.63
C SER A 120 17.63 1.81 -14.02
N SER A 121 17.19 3.05 -14.16
CA SER A 121 17.21 3.80 -15.42
C SER A 121 17.63 5.24 -15.18
N ASN A 122 18.42 5.80 -16.09
CA ASN A 122 18.79 7.22 -16.09
C ASN A 122 17.91 8.05 -17.04
N VAL A 123 16.71 7.56 -17.39
CA VAL A 123 15.71 8.23 -18.26
C VAL A 123 16.13 8.37 -19.73
N SER A 124 17.41 8.18 -20.07
CA SER A 124 17.93 8.23 -21.44
C SER A 124 17.80 6.90 -22.20
N ASP A 125 16.66 6.22 -22.08
CA ASP A 125 16.30 4.88 -22.62
C ASP A 125 17.12 3.68 -22.13
N ALA A 126 18.37 3.87 -21.71
CA ALA A 126 19.19 2.83 -21.12
C ALA A 126 18.69 2.50 -19.70
N TYR A 127 18.20 1.27 -19.53
CA TYR A 127 17.89 0.69 -18.23
C TYR A 127 18.75 -0.55 -17.98
N THR A 128 19.09 -0.77 -16.73
CA THR A 128 19.69 -2.02 -16.25
C THR A 128 18.67 -2.78 -15.44
N SER A 129 18.59 -4.08 -15.65
CA SER A 129 17.77 -4.97 -14.84
C SER A 129 18.68 -5.91 -14.05
N LYS A 130 18.30 -6.14 -12.80
CA LYS A 130 18.93 -7.15 -11.96
C LYS A 130 17.88 -8.11 -11.42
N VAL A 131 18.11 -9.40 -11.63
CA VAL A 131 17.25 -10.47 -11.11
C VAL A 131 17.83 -10.98 -9.80
N LEU A 132 17.04 -10.92 -8.73
CA LEU A 132 17.36 -11.51 -7.44
C LEU A 132 16.71 -12.89 -7.38
N ARG A 133 17.58 -13.90 -7.22
CA ARG A 133 17.17 -15.31 -7.14
C ARG A 133 17.35 -15.79 -5.70
N GLY A 134 16.43 -16.63 -5.24
CA GLY A 134 16.62 -17.32 -3.97
C GLY A 134 15.33 -17.81 -3.35
N HIS A 135 14.23 -17.08 -3.48
CA HIS A 135 12.93 -17.56 -3.02
C HIS A 135 12.48 -18.78 -3.84
N SER A 136 11.86 -19.74 -3.17
CA SER A 136 11.39 -20.99 -3.79
C SER A 136 9.87 -21.03 -3.98
N ASN A 137 9.17 -19.92 -3.69
CA ASN A 137 7.73 -19.78 -3.83
C ASN A 137 7.36 -18.29 -4.01
N TYR A 138 6.08 -17.98 -4.19
CA TYR A 138 5.58 -16.62 -4.47
C TYR A 138 6.15 -15.58 -3.50
N VAL A 139 6.61 -14.46 -4.06
CA VAL A 139 7.08 -13.30 -3.28
C VAL A 139 5.92 -12.30 -3.20
N ASN A 140 5.24 -12.30 -2.06
CA ASN A 140 3.97 -11.61 -1.86
C ASN A 140 4.16 -10.10 -1.65
N ASP A 141 5.24 -9.69 -0.99
CA ASP A 141 5.53 -8.28 -0.76
C ASP A 141 7.04 -8.01 -0.78
N ILE A 142 7.39 -6.80 -1.21
CA ILE A 142 8.75 -6.29 -1.21
C ILE A 142 8.74 -4.83 -0.74
N SER A 143 9.82 -4.39 -0.09
CA SER A 143 9.89 -3.02 0.41
C SER A 143 11.34 -2.55 0.51
N PHE A 144 11.68 -1.44 -0.15
CA PHE A 144 12.90 -0.71 0.15
C PHE A 144 12.78 -0.02 1.51
N ASN A 145 13.88 0.01 2.26
CA ASN A 145 13.92 0.78 3.48
C ASN A 145 14.04 2.29 3.18
N PRO A 146 13.69 3.18 4.13
CA PRO A 146 13.69 4.62 3.90
C PRO A 146 15.05 5.20 3.51
N LYS A 147 16.14 4.52 3.89
CA LYS A 147 17.52 4.91 3.54
C LYS A 147 18.01 4.33 2.21
N GLY A 148 17.29 3.38 1.61
CA GLY A 148 17.66 2.75 0.34
C GLY A 148 18.81 1.75 0.40
N ASN A 149 19.39 1.48 1.58
CA ASN A 149 20.50 0.54 1.75
C ASN A 149 20.05 -0.93 1.88
N PHE A 150 18.76 -1.16 2.15
CA PHE A 150 18.17 -2.51 2.23
C PHE A 150 16.91 -2.63 1.37
N LEU A 151 16.74 -3.80 0.76
CA LEU A 151 15.48 -4.27 0.22
C LEU A 151 15.03 -5.46 1.06
N ALA A 152 13.77 -5.51 1.48
CA ALA A 152 13.18 -6.68 2.14
C ALA A 152 12.19 -7.37 1.20
N SER A 153 12.09 -8.69 1.30
CA SER A 153 11.13 -9.49 0.55
C SER A 153 10.52 -10.59 1.39
N GLY A 154 9.19 -10.71 1.36
CA GLY A 154 8.41 -11.74 2.04
C GLY A 154 7.80 -12.74 1.07
N SER A 155 7.86 -14.03 1.39
CA SER A 155 7.42 -15.09 0.49
C SER A 155 6.59 -16.19 1.15
N ASP A 156 5.83 -16.90 0.32
CA ASP A 156 5.19 -18.18 0.62
C ASP A 156 6.20 -19.31 0.93
N ASP A 157 7.51 -19.10 0.72
CA ASP A 157 8.57 -20.03 1.12
C ASP A 157 8.88 -20.00 2.63
N LEU A 158 8.03 -19.31 3.40
CA LEU A 158 8.11 -19.11 4.86
C LEU A 158 9.31 -18.26 5.29
N THR A 159 9.81 -17.39 4.39
CA THR A 159 11.01 -16.60 4.68
C THR A 159 10.83 -15.14 4.33
N CYS A 160 11.40 -14.29 5.18
CA CYS A 160 11.68 -12.90 4.86
C CYS A 160 13.18 -12.75 4.61
N ARG A 161 13.58 -12.18 3.48
CA ARG A 161 14.99 -11.96 3.12
C ARG A 161 15.31 -10.49 3.07
N ILE A 162 16.48 -10.14 3.57
CA ILE A 162 17.03 -8.80 3.49
C ILE A 162 18.19 -8.80 2.50
N TRP A 163 18.16 -7.88 1.54
CA TRP A 163 19.14 -7.73 0.47
C TRP A 163 19.89 -6.41 0.62
N LEU A 164 21.22 -6.44 0.51
CA LEU A 164 22.09 -5.25 0.58
C LEU A 164 22.17 -4.56 -0.77
N THR A 165 21.60 -3.36 -0.90
CA THR A 165 21.58 -2.66 -2.20
C THR A 165 22.98 -2.31 -2.71
N GLU A 166 23.86 -1.83 -1.83
CA GLU A 166 25.25 -1.46 -2.14
C GLU A 166 26.13 -2.67 -2.49
N LYS A 167 25.88 -3.83 -1.87
CA LYS A 167 26.60 -5.08 -2.17
C LYS A 167 25.89 -5.87 -3.25
N ASN A 168 25.46 -5.18 -4.31
CA ASN A 168 24.84 -5.79 -5.47
C ASN A 168 23.70 -6.73 -5.05
N TYR A 169 22.83 -6.31 -4.15
CA TYR A 169 21.70 -7.10 -3.65
C TYR A 169 22.08 -8.52 -3.20
N GLU A 170 23.21 -8.70 -2.52
CA GLU A 170 23.50 -9.94 -1.80
C GLU A 170 22.57 -10.09 -0.58
N VAL A 171 22.21 -11.33 -0.25
CA VAL A 171 21.39 -11.61 0.94
C VAL A 171 22.22 -11.34 2.18
N LEU A 172 21.80 -10.38 3.00
CA LEU A 172 22.38 -10.11 4.31
C LEU A 172 21.96 -11.20 5.29
N CYS A 173 20.66 -11.35 5.48
CA CYS A 173 20.08 -12.28 6.44
C CYS A 173 18.72 -12.79 5.96
N LYS A 174 18.30 -13.90 6.56
CA LYS A 174 17.06 -14.60 6.24
C LYS A 174 16.34 -14.98 7.52
N PHE A 175 15.16 -14.42 7.71
CA PHE A 175 14.27 -14.76 8.82
C PHE A 175 13.37 -15.93 8.42
N TYR A 176 13.40 -16.99 9.22
CA TYR A 176 12.53 -18.16 9.05
C TYR A 176 11.27 -17.99 9.89
N LEU A 177 10.13 -18.21 9.25
CA LEU A 177 8.81 -17.91 9.80
C LEU A 177 7.96 -19.18 9.85
N ARG A 178 6.84 -19.15 10.56
CA ARG A 178 5.99 -20.32 10.78
C ARG A 178 4.85 -20.41 9.77
N SER A 179 4.59 -19.33 9.06
CA SER A 179 3.53 -19.23 8.07
C SER A 179 3.97 -18.32 6.91
N PRO A 180 3.35 -18.44 5.73
CA PRO A 180 3.64 -17.57 4.59
C PRO A 180 3.63 -16.08 4.93
N VAL A 181 4.57 -15.33 4.37
CA VAL A 181 4.64 -13.88 4.59
C VAL A 181 3.67 -13.17 3.67
N VAL A 182 2.81 -12.32 4.21
CA VAL A 182 1.82 -11.56 3.43
C VAL A 182 2.20 -10.10 3.21
N ALA A 183 2.98 -9.50 4.13
CA ALA A 183 3.38 -8.10 4.04
C ALA A 183 4.73 -7.88 4.72
N VAL A 184 5.54 -6.97 4.17
CA VAL A 184 6.81 -6.53 4.74
C VAL A 184 6.90 -5.00 4.65
N LYS A 185 7.13 -4.33 5.77
CA LYS A 185 7.18 -2.86 5.85
C LYS A 185 8.31 -2.40 6.76
N TRP A 186 9.02 -1.36 6.36
CA TRP A 186 10.09 -0.78 7.19
C TRP A 186 9.55 0.26 8.15
N HIS A 187 10.18 0.36 9.31
CA HIS A 187 9.96 1.47 10.21
C HIS A 187 10.46 2.76 9.55
N HIS A 188 9.67 3.83 9.58
CA HIS A 188 10.00 5.06 8.85
C HIS A 188 11.23 5.77 9.42
N GLU A 189 11.31 5.90 10.75
CA GLU A 189 12.42 6.58 11.44
C GLU A 189 13.65 5.70 11.74
N ASP A 190 13.45 4.39 11.93
CA ASP A 190 14.51 3.42 12.25
C ASP A 190 14.73 2.43 11.09
N PRO A 191 15.64 2.72 10.15
CA PRO A 191 15.81 1.96 8.92
C PRO A 191 16.40 0.55 9.14
N GLY A 192 16.75 0.18 10.38
CA GLY A 192 17.16 -1.16 10.78
C GLY A 192 16.02 -2.04 11.30
N LYS A 193 14.81 -1.48 11.48
CA LYS A 193 13.63 -2.22 11.93
C LYS A 193 12.70 -2.53 10.77
N VAL A 194 12.31 -3.80 10.67
CA VAL A 194 11.37 -4.28 9.67
C VAL A 194 10.23 -5.03 10.35
N LEU A 195 9.01 -4.76 9.90
CA LEU A 195 7.81 -5.48 10.25
C LEU A 195 7.54 -6.54 9.20
N VAL A 196 7.17 -7.73 9.65
CA VAL A 196 6.82 -8.88 8.81
C VAL A 196 5.49 -9.46 9.28
N GLY A 197 4.48 -9.42 8.42
CA GLY A 197 3.17 -10.02 8.65
C GLY A 197 3.09 -11.43 8.08
N GLU A 198 2.71 -12.39 8.91
CA GLU A 198 2.48 -13.79 8.56
C GLU A 198 0.99 -14.08 8.36
N LYS A 199 0.64 -14.95 7.41
CA LYS A 199 -0.74 -15.31 7.05
C LYS A 199 -1.56 -15.86 8.23
N ASN A 200 -0.90 -16.43 9.24
CA ASN A 200 -1.51 -16.92 10.48
C ASN A 200 -1.83 -15.83 11.52
N GLY A 201 -1.76 -14.54 11.15
CA GLY A 201 -2.13 -13.42 12.03
C GLY A 201 -1.02 -12.91 12.92
N VAL A 202 0.18 -13.49 12.85
CA VAL A 202 1.34 -13.03 13.62
C VAL A 202 2.04 -11.92 12.84
N ILE A 203 2.37 -10.83 13.52
CA ILE A 203 3.12 -9.71 12.96
C ILE A 203 4.38 -9.57 13.80
N THR A 204 5.55 -9.86 13.23
CA THR A 204 6.82 -9.87 13.95
C THR A 204 7.69 -8.69 13.52
N PHE A 205 8.31 -8.04 14.48
CA PHE A 205 9.24 -6.93 14.28
C PHE A 205 10.66 -7.50 14.41
N PHE A 206 11.48 -7.29 13.40
CA PHE A 206 12.87 -7.74 13.37
C PHE A 206 13.81 -6.54 13.36
N ASN A 207 14.92 -6.68 14.08
CA ASN A 207 16.08 -5.84 13.91
C ASN A 207 17.01 -6.51 12.90
N VAL A 208 17.26 -5.84 11.78
CA VAL A 208 18.10 -6.34 10.69
C VAL A 208 19.58 -6.32 11.06
N THR A 209 20.02 -5.35 11.85
CA THR A 209 21.42 -5.22 12.27
C THR A 209 21.82 -6.29 13.27
N THR A 210 20.94 -6.63 14.22
CA THR A 210 21.20 -7.68 15.22
C THR A 210 20.67 -9.05 14.81
N GLU A 211 19.91 -9.14 13.72
CA GLU A 211 19.26 -10.35 13.22
C GLU A 211 18.32 -11.02 14.24
N THR A 212 17.69 -10.23 15.11
CA THR A 212 16.81 -10.73 16.18
C THR A 212 15.38 -10.24 16.04
N ALA A 213 14.42 -11.07 16.44
CA ALA A 213 13.05 -10.64 16.68
C ALA A 213 13.00 -9.72 17.92
N ILE A 214 12.34 -8.58 17.80
CA ILE A 214 12.15 -7.59 18.86
C ILE A 214 10.88 -7.90 19.64
N MET A 215 9.78 -8.07 18.91
CA MET A 215 8.43 -8.27 19.47
C MET A 215 7.49 -8.85 18.41
N SER A 216 6.34 -9.34 18.87
CA SER A 216 5.28 -9.85 17.99
C SER A 216 3.91 -9.35 18.43
N LEU A 217 3.07 -8.98 17.47
CA LEU A 217 1.65 -8.71 17.62
C LEU A 217 0.85 -9.88 17.05
N ARG A 218 -0.37 -10.09 17.53
CA ARG A 218 -1.22 -11.16 17.05
C ARG A 218 -2.65 -10.68 16.83
N ALA A 219 -3.15 -10.86 15.61
CA ALA A 219 -4.56 -10.69 15.29
C ALA A 219 -5.39 -11.85 15.87
N ALA A 220 -6.59 -11.54 16.35
CA ALA A 220 -7.51 -12.54 16.90
C ALA A 220 -8.08 -13.47 15.81
N THR A 221 -8.36 -12.91 14.64
CA THR A 221 -8.86 -13.64 13.47
C THR A 221 -7.76 -13.86 12.44
N ASN A 222 -7.98 -14.82 11.54
CA ASN A 222 -7.10 -15.20 10.43
C ASN A 222 -7.95 -15.50 9.18
N PRO A 223 -7.40 -15.40 7.96
CA PRO A 223 -6.01 -15.08 7.62
C PRO A 223 -5.70 -13.58 7.67
N LEU A 224 -4.43 -13.27 7.96
CA LEU A 224 -3.88 -11.93 7.77
C LEU A 224 -3.79 -11.63 6.26
N MET A 225 -4.39 -10.54 5.82
CA MET A 225 -4.45 -10.18 4.41
C MET A 225 -3.38 -9.15 4.06
N THR A 226 -3.13 -8.20 4.96
CA THR A 226 -2.12 -7.15 4.78
C THR A 226 -1.75 -6.52 6.12
N VAL A 227 -0.61 -5.84 6.16
CA VAL A 227 -0.20 -4.98 7.27
C VAL A 227 0.39 -3.70 6.69
N ASP A 228 0.13 -2.58 7.35
CA ASP A 228 0.77 -1.32 7.05
C ASP A 228 1.28 -0.65 8.33
N TRP A 229 2.44 -0.01 8.23
CA TRP A 229 3.03 0.75 9.32
C TRP A 229 2.76 2.23 9.04
N ALA A 230 2.19 2.95 10.00
CA ALA A 230 1.90 4.36 9.83
C ALA A 230 3.17 5.15 9.44
N PRO A 231 3.16 5.83 8.28
CA PRO A 231 4.36 6.49 7.75
C PRO A 231 4.76 7.72 8.54
N SER A 232 3.78 8.46 9.09
CA SER A 232 4.04 9.69 9.85
C SER A 232 4.20 9.44 11.35
N ASN A 233 3.53 8.40 11.88
CA ASN A 233 3.59 8.04 13.29
C ASN A 233 3.94 6.57 13.45
N SER A 234 5.23 6.29 13.64
CA SER A 234 5.76 4.92 13.71
C SER A 234 5.28 4.12 14.95
N GLN A 235 4.42 4.66 15.79
CA GLN A 235 3.81 3.92 16.91
C GLN A 235 2.62 3.07 16.47
N TYR A 236 1.98 3.39 15.34
CA TYR A 236 0.77 2.69 14.91
C TYR A 236 1.04 1.68 13.79
N VAL A 237 0.45 0.49 13.96
CA VAL A 237 0.42 -0.56 12.95
C VAL A 237 -1.02 -0.96 12.73
N ALA A 238 -1.43 -1.04 11.47
CA ALA A 238 -2.77 -1.47 11.07
C ALA A 238 -2.69 -2.75 10.25
N ALA A 239 -3.62 -3.67 10.48
CA ALA A 239 -3.75 -4.87 9.68
C ALA A 239 -5.20 -5.16 9.32
N MET A 240 -5.35 -5.83 8.19
CA MET A 240 -6.62 -6.43 7.79
C MET A 240 -6.52 -7.93 8.03
N SER A 241 -7.33 -8.47 8.92
CA SER A 241 -7.38 -9.91 9.19
C SER A 241 -8.80 -10.42 8.98
N GLY A 242 -9.00 -11.26 7.96
CA GLY A 242 -10.33 -11.66 7.52
C GLY A 242 -11.23 -10.44 7.23
N ASN A 243 -12.27 -10.25 8.03
CA ASN A 243 -13.22 -9.13 7.96
C ASN A 243 -12.91 -7.99 8.94
N GLN A 244 -11.92 -8.16 9.82
CA GLN A 244 -11.58 -7.21 10.86
C GLN A 244 -10.46 -6.26 10.44
N LEU A 245 -10.67 -4.98 10.76
CA LEU A 245 -9.61 -3.99 10.81
C LEU A 245 -9.08 -3.93 12.24
N VAL A 246 -7.79 -4.20 12.39
CA VAL A 246 -7.10 -4.21 13.68
C VAL A 246 -6.00 -3.16 13.66
N VAL A 247 -5.88 -2.38 14.73
CA VAL A 247 -4.81 -1.38 14.90
C VAL A 247 -4.17 -1.58 16.27
N TRP A 248 -2.84 -1.56 16.30
CA TRP A 248 -2.04 -1.62 17.51
C TRP A 248 -1.26 -0.32 17.68
N ASP A 249 -1.18 0.12 18.94
CA ASP A 249 -0.13 1.00 19.43
C ASP A 249 1.04 0.13 19.92
N VAL A 250 2.18 0.27 19.25
CA VAL A 250 3.40 -0.51 19.51
C VAL A 250 3.96 -0.23 20.92
N THR A 251 3.62 0.91 21.54
CA THR A 251 4.01 1.20 22.93
C THR A 251 3.26 0.35 23.96
N ASN A 252 2.07 -0.16 23.60
CA ASN A 252 1.29 -1.10 24.40
C ASN A 252 0.86 -2.32 23.58
N PRO A 253 1.81 -3.24 23.27
CA PRO A 253 1.59 -4.31 22.31
C PRO A 253 0.71 -5.46 22.83
N SER A 254 0.32 -5.41 24.10
CA SER A 254 -0.42 -6.48 24.76
C SER A 254 -1.82 -6.68 24.17
N ASN A 255 -2.47 -5.59 23.76
CA ASN A 255 -3.83 -5.60 23.23
C ASN A 255 -3.90 -4.75 21.96
N ALA A 256 -4.80 -5.12 21.05
CA ALA A 256 -5.17 -4.23 19.96
C ALA A 256 -5.84 -2.97 20.52
N SER A 257 -5.37 -1.81 20.08
CA SER A 257 -5.97 -0.52 20.44
C SER A 257 -7.33 -0.35 19.79
N ILE A 258 -7.49 -0.87 18.58
CA ILE A 258 -8.75 -0.88 17.84
C ILE A 258 -8.93 -2.26 17.22
N GLU A 259 -10.09 -2.88 17.44
CA GLU A 259 -10.52 -4.08 16.74
C GLU A 259 -12.00 -3.91 16.37
N LYS A 260 -12.31 -3.96 15.08
CA LYS A 260 -13.67 -3.79 14.58
C LYS A 260 -13.85 -4.46 13.23
N VAL A 261 -15.11 -4.66 12.83
CA VAL A 261 -15.43 -5.12 11.47
C VAL A 261 -15.16 -3.98 10.49
N GLY A 262 -14.17 -4.18 9.60
CA GLY A 262 -13.90 -3.24 8.51
C GLY A 262 -14.79 -3.52 7.30
N HIS A 263 -14.80 -4.78 6.87
CA HIS A 263 -15.54 -5.26 5.70
C HIS A 263 -16.24 -6.57 6.06
N ALA A 264 -17.57 -6.60 6.09
CA ALA A 264 -18.36 -7.78 6.45
C ALA A 264 -17.99 -9.01 5.62
N ASP A 265 -17.77 -8.84 4.30
CA ASP A 265 -17.40 -9.93 3.39
C ASP A 265 -15.89 -10.12 3.17
N GLY A 266 -15.06 -9.58 4.08
CA GLY A 266 -13.61 -9.70 4.06
C GLY A 266 -12.89 -8.51 3.42
N GLY A 267 -11.79 -8.09 4.04
CA GLY A 267 -10.91 -7.04 3.55
C GLY A 267 -9.72 -7.60 2.78
N LEU A 268 -9.31 -6.91 1.74
CA LEU A 268 -8.14 -7.24 0.92
C LEU A 268 -6.91 -6.45 1.37
N GLN A 269 -7.07 -5.14 1.54
CA GLN A 269 -5.97 -4.23 1.84
C GLN A 269 -6.39 -3.19 2.88
N VAL A 270 -5.41 -2.70 3.63
CA VAL A 270 -5.46 -1.54 4.50
C VAL A 270 -4.13 -0.81 4.34
N LYS A 271 -4.18 0.51 4.25
CA LYS A 271 -3.02 1.39 4.30
C LYS A 271 -3.35 2.66 5.09
N PHE A 272 -2.36 3.23 5.76
CA PHE A 272 -2.46 4.55 6.37
C PHE A 272 -2.45 5.63 5.29
N PHE A 273 -3.23 6.68 5.52
CA PHE A 273 -3.22 7.83 4.65
C PHE A 273 -2.02 8.73 4.97
N PRO A 274 -1.08 8.97 4.03
CA PRO A 274 0.20 9.63 4.34
C PRO A 274 0.05 11.04 4.94
N MET A 275 -1.00 11.78 4.57
CA MET A 275 -1.20 13.16 5.01
C MET A 275 -1.95 13.29 6.34
N ASN A 276 -2.56 12.22 6.84
CA ASN A 276 -3.36 12.26 8.07
C ASN A 276 -3.24 10.93 8.82
N GLU A 277 -2.48 10.95 9.91
CA GLU A 277 -2.17 9.77 10.74
C GLU A 277 -3.41 9.13 11.35
N GLN A 278 -4.51 9.87 11.45
CA GLN A 278 -5.77 9.40 12.00
C GLN A 278 -6.61 8.64 10.98
N LYS A 279 -6.27 8.68 9.69
CA LYS A 279 -7.04 8.06 8.60
C LYS A 279 -6.39 6.79 8.08
N LEU A 280 -7.23 5.77 7.97
CA LEU A 280 -6.94 4.49 7.35
C LEU A 280 -7.86 4.29 6.16
N VAL A 281 -7.35 3.73 5.08
CA VAL A 281 -8.15 3.36 3.92
C VAL A 281 -8.07 1.86 3.74
N SER A 282 -9.23 1.22 3.68
CA SER A 282 -9.34 -0.22 3.47
C SER A 282 -10.12 -0.55 2.20
N LEU A 283 -9.71 -1.63 1.55
CA LEU A 283 -10.36 -2.16 0.36
C LEU A 283 -10.99 -3.51 0.67
N GLY A 284 -12.27 -3.66 0.36
CA GLY A 284 -13.02 -4.91 0.54
C GLY A 284 -12.85 -5.84 -0.65
N ALA A 285 -12.62 -7.12 -0.39
CA ALA A 285 -12.37 -8.11 -1.45
C ALA A 285 -13.65 -8.46 -2.24
N ARG A 286 -14.74 -8.77 -1.53
CA ARG A 286 -16.03 -9.16 -2.14
C ARG A 286 -17.06 -8.05 -2.10
N GLU A 287 -17.01 -7.23 -1.04
CA GLU A 287 -17.83 -6.03 -0.95
C GLU A 287 -17.52 -5.02 -2.06
N ASN A 288 -16.34 -5.12 -2.69
CA ASN A 288 -15.92 -4.24 -3.78
C ASN A 288 -16.01 -2.77 -3.39
N CYS A 289 -15.65 -2.43 -2.14
CA CYS A 289 -15.79 -1.08 -1.62
C CYS A 289 -14.50 -0.57 -0.98
N ILE A 290 -14.27 0.73 -1.13
CA ILE A 290 -13.22 1.46 -0.45
C ILE A 290 -13.86 2.16 0.74
N LYS A 291 -13.33 1.88 1.93
CA LYS A 291 -13.79 2.46 3.17
C LYS A 291 -12.69 3.29 3.80
N VAL A 292 -13.07 4.42 4.40
CA VAL A 292 -12.17 5.23 5.23
C VAL A 292 -12.56 5.03 6.67
N SER A 293 -11.57 4.68 7.48
CA SER A 293 -11.66 4.57 8.92
C SER A 293 -10.84 5.65 9.60
N TYR A 294 -11.33 6.12 10.75
CA TYR A 294 -10.57 6.97 11.66
C TYR A 294 -10.07 6.17 12.86
N LEU A 295 -8.93 6.51 13.44
CA LEU A 295 -8.46 5.87 14.67
C LEU A 295 -9.35 6.24 15.86
N HIS A 296 -9.60 7.52 16.09
CA HIS A 296 -10.30 7.99 17.31
C HIS A 296 -11.71 8.58 17.09
N LYS A 297 -12.30 8.46 15.89
CA LYS A 297 -13.69 8.94 15.66
C LYS A 297 -14.73 7.81 15.78
N PRO A 298 -15.90 8.10 16.38
CA PRO A 298 -16.96 7.10 16.61
C PRO A 298 -17.70 6.69 15.32
N ASN A 299 -17.86 7.59 14.34
CA ASN A 299 -18.53 7.28 13.07
C ASN A 299 -17.54 6.66 12.08
N ASN A 300 -17.53 5.33 12.03
CA ASN A 300 -16.39 4.56 11.55
C ASN A 300 -16.84 3.15 11.11
N PRO A 301 -16.53 2.63 9.91
CA PRO A 301 -16.02 3.28 8.69
C PRO A 301 -17.13 3.90 7.81
N TYR A 302 -16.78 4.83 6.92
CA TYR A 302 -17.67 5.28 5.84
C TYR A 302 -17.15 4.84 4.46
N THR A 303 -18.06 4.58 3.53
CA THR A 303 -17.72 4.11 2.17
C THR A 303 -17.44 5.29 1.25
N VAL A 304 -16.27 5.31 0.63
CA VAL A 304 -15.86 6.29 -0.39
C VAL A 304 -16.40 5.88 -1.75
N ALA A 305 -16.18 4.64 -2.16
CA ALA A 305 -16.57 4.17 -3.50
C ALA A 305 -16.88 2.68 -3.48
N THR A 306 -17.73 2.24 -4.41
CA THR A 306 -17.98 0.82 -4.69
C THR A 306 -17.53 0.54 -6.11
N LEU A 307 -16.42 -0.19 -6.25
CA LEU A 307 -15.72 -0.51 -7.48
C LEU A 307 -15.50 -2.01 -7.58
N LYS A 308 -16.06 -2.65 -8.60
CA LYS A 308 -15.90 -4.09 -8.81
C LYS A 308 -14.46 -4.40 -9.19
N LEU A 309 -13.84 -5.36 -8.50
CA LEU A 309 -12.52 -5.91 -8.84
C LEU A 309 -11.38 -4.87 -8.81
N ALA A 310 -11.36 -4.02 -7.79
CA ALA A 310 -10.22 -3.15 -7.54
C ALA A 310 -8.94 -3.97 -7.29
N THR A 311 -7.87 -3.59 -7.98
CA THR A 311 -6.58 -4.31 -8.02
C THR A 311 -5.69 -4.00 -6.83
N GLY A 312 -5.80 -2.79 -6.26
CA GLY A 312 -5.02 -2.34 -5.11
C GLY A 312 -5.30 -0.88 -4.74
N LEU A 313 -4.75 -0.45 -3.61
CA LEU A 313 -4.80 0.92 -3.10
C LEU A 313 -3.41 1.56 -3.13
N THR A 314 -3.34 2.79 -3.63
CA THR A 314 -2.15 3.63 -3.55
C THR A 314 -2.55 5.08 -3.35
N PHE A 315 -1.65 5.90 -2.81
CA PHE A 315 -1.91 7.31 -2.50
C PHE A 315 -0.90 8.20 -3.18
N HIS A 316 -1.33 9.42 -3.48
CA HIS A 316 -0.38 10.49 -3.72
C HIS A 316 0.21 10.94 -2.39
N GLN A 317 1.53 11.17 -2.33
CA GLN A 317 2.21 11.48 -1.06
C GLN A 317 1.80 12.84 -0.47
N HIS A 318 1.54 13.84 -1.32
CA HIS A 318 1.30 15.24 -0.91
C HIS A 318 -0.07 15.81 -1.29
N LEU A 319 -0.90 15.03 -1.96
CA LEU A 319 -2.23 15.47 -2.37
C LEU A 319 -3.21 14.46 -1.82
N PRO A 320 -4.44 14.87 -1.46
CA PRO A 320 -5.34 13.97 -0.78
C PRO A 320 -6.04 13.01 -1.75
N TYR A 321 -5.29 12.40 -2.66
CA TYR A 321 -5.76 11.48 -3.68
C TYR A 321 -5.53 10.03 -3.28
N ILE A 322 -6.62 9.26 -3.28
CA ILE A 322 -6.58 7.80 -3.30
C ILE A 322 -6.72 7.36 -4.75
N CYS A 323 -5.85 6.46 -5.18
CA CYS A 323 -5.92 5.88 -6.51
C CYS A 323 -6.09 4.37 -6.42
N THR A 324 -6.90 3.83 -7.33
CA THR A 324 -7.12 2.39 -7.46
C THR A 324 -7.31 2.02 -8.93
N GLY A 325 -6.77 0.88 -9.34
CA GLY A 325 -6.96 0.34 -10.68
C GLY A 325 -8.15 -0.62 -10.70
N VAL A 326 -9.02 -0.47 -11.68
CA VAL A 326 -10.17 -1.34 -11.94
C VAL A 326 -10.19 -1.65 -13.43
N ASP A 327 -9.99 -2.91 -13.76
CA ASP A 327 -9.86 -3.39 -15.14
C ASP A 327 -8.82 -2.58 -15.94
N THR A 328 -9.25 -1.76 -16.90
CA THR A 328 -8.36 -0.92 -17.73
C THR A 328 -8.27 0.54 -17.27
N LYS A 329 -8.91 0.90 -16.14
CA LYS A 329 -9.02 2.29 -15.68
C LYS A 329 -8.39 2.50 -14.31
N ILE A 330 -7.76 3.66 -14.12
CA ILE A 330 -7.34 4.14 -12.79
C ILE A 330 -8.34 5.20 -12.34
N TYR A 331 -8.97 4.95 -11.20
CA TYR A 331 -9.88 5.89 -10.55
C TYR A 331 -9.15 6.65 -9.45
N MET A 332 -9.29 7.98 -9.44
CA MET A 332 -8.72 8.86 -8.43
C MET A 332 -9.84 9.55 -7.64
N PHE A 333 -9.80 9.40 -6.32
CA PHE A 333 -10.77 10.00 -5.40
C PHE A 333 -10.05 11.01 -4.52
N ARG A 334 -10.60 12.22 -4.43
CA ARG A 334 -10.13 13.23 -3.47
C ARG A 334 -10.79 12.97 -2.12
N LEU A 335 -9.98 12.74 -1.08
CA LEU A 335 -10.45 12.77 0.29
C LEU A 335 -10.50 14.22 0.78
N THR A 336 -11.55 14.57 1.51
CA THR A 336 -11.54 15.78 2.33
C THR A 336 -10.53 15.58 3.46
N VAL A 337 -9.60 16.52 3.62
CA VAL A 337 -8.54 16.48 4.64
C VAL A 337 -9.11 16.65 6.04
#